data_AF-A0A2V8G4I3-F1
#
_entry.id   AF-A0A2V8G4I3-F1
#
_cell.length_a   1.000
_cell.length_b   1.000
_cell.length_c   1.000
_cell.angle_alpha   90.00
_cell.angle_beta   90.00
_cell.angle_gamma   90.00
#
_symmetry.space_group_name_H-M   'P 1'
#
loop_
_entity.id
_entity.type
_entity.pdbx_description
1 polymer ?
#
loop_
_entity_poly.entity_id
_entity_poly.type
_entity_poly.pdbx_seq_one_letter_code
_entity_poly.pdbx_strand_id
1 'polypeptide(L)'
;MMRALLLSTYEMGRQPFGLASPAAWLRAAGWSVDCVDLSKERLRDETVQNADLSGVYLPMHTATRLAEPVILKTRTLNRSARLCAFGVYAPLNATWLRSLGIDEVLGGEFEEGLAAIAIRCRAGLQARATADLTADLEVRPTPDAIPRLKFLVPDRRGLLPLERYAMLQHADGRRTLVGYTEASRGCRHLCRHCPIVPVYAGQFRVVQPDVVLADVASQ
;
A
#
# COMPACT_ATOMS: atom_id res chain seq x y z
N MET A 1 8.20 1.06 19.95
CA MET A 1 6.93 0.90 19.21
C MET A 1 7.30 0.62 17.76
N MET A 2 6.71 -0.39 17.11
CA MET A 2 7.04 -0.73 15.72
C MET A 2 6.54 0.35 14.76
N ARG A 3 7.33 0.65 13.72
CA ARG A 3 7.06 1.71 12.74
C ARG A 3 6.95 1.17 11.33
N ALA A 4 5.85 1.49 10.67
CA ALA A 4 5.64 1.23 9.25
C ALA A 4 5.69 2.53 8.45
N LEU A 5 6.34 2.49 7.30
CA LEU A 5 6.40 3.56 6.32
C LEU A 5 5.66 3.11 5.06
N LEU A 6 4.63 3.84 4.65
CA LEU A 6 3.88 3.59 3.42
C LEU A 6 4.18 4.69 2.41
N LEU A 7 4.59 4.31 1.20
CA LEU A 7 5.06 5.20 0.15
C LEU A 7 4.18 5.10 -1.09
N SER A 8 3.72 6.24 -1.59
CA SER A 8 3.11 6.36 -2.92
C SER A 8 3.96 7.29 -3.78
N THR A 9 4.19 6.91 -5.03
CA THR A 9 4.91 7.76 -6.00
C THR A 9 3.97 8.58 -6.86
N TYR A 10 2.78 8.05 -7.17
CA TYR A 10 1.82 8.70 -8.03
C TYR A 10 0.43 8.05 -7.97
N GLU A 11 -0.59 8.88 -7.75
CA GLU A 11 -2.01 8.47 -7.62
C GLU A 11 -2.94 9.41 -8.44
N MET A 12 -2.50 9.80 -9.65
CA MET A 12 -3.26 10.71 -10.53
C MET A 12 -3.65 12.05 -9.86
N GLY A 13 -2.82 12.51 -8.93
CA GLY A 13 -3.06 13.74 -8.18
C GLY A 13 -4.13 13.63 -7.09
N ARG A 14 -4.66 12.44 -6.80
CA ARG A 14 -5.59 12.19 -5.69
C ARG A 14 -4.83 11.96 -4.38
N GLN A 15 -5.46 12.24 -3.25
CA GLN A 15 -4.93 11.80 -1.96
C GLN A 15 -4.89 10.26 -1.94
N PRO A 16 -3.75 9.63 -1.58
CA PRO A 16 -3.50 8.23 -1.93
C PRO A 16 -4.28 7.25 -1.04
N PHE A 17 -5.38 6.72 -1.58
CA PHE A 17 -6.18 5.67 -0.93
C PHE A 17 -5.34 4.43 -0.64
N GLY A 18 -4.41 4.10 -1.55
CA GLY A 18 -3.48 2.98 -1.37
C GLY A 18 -2.52 3.14 -0.18
N LEU A 19 -2.44 4.30 0.46
CA LEU A 19 -1.75 4.46 1.75
C LEU A 19 -2.76 4.47 2.92
N ALA A 20 -3.88 5.19 2.77
CA ALA A 20 -4.89 5.31 3.82
C ALA A 20 -5.52 3.96 4.21
N SER A 21 -5.86 3.11 3.23
CA SER A 21 -6.46 1.80 3.49
C SER A 21 -5.53 0.89 4.31
N PRO A 22 -4.28 0.59 3.88
CA PRO A 22 -3.38 -0.25 4.67
C PRO A 22 -2.93 0.41 5.98
N ALA A 23 -2.89 1.73 6.07
CA ALA A 23 -2.58 2.42 7.33
C ALA A 23 -3.59 2.08 8.44
N ALA A 24 -4.89 1.96 8.11
CA ALA A 24 -5.91 1.55 9.07
C ALA A 24 -5.63 0.14 9.63
N TRP A 25 -5.26 -0.80 8.75
CA TRP A 25 -4.97 -2.18 9.14
C TRP A 25 -3.69 -2.31 9.97
N LEU A 26 -2.63 -1.61 9.60
CA LEU A 26 -1.38 -1.60 10.34
C LEU A 26 -1.56 -0.96 11.74
N ARG A 27 -2.31 0.14 11.84
CA ARG A 27 -2.62 0.77 13.12
C ARG A 27 -3.51 -0.11 13.99
N ALA A 28 -4.48 -0.82 13.41
CA ALA A 28 -5.26 -1.84 14.12
C ALA A 28 -4.37 -2.99 14.64
N ALA A 29 -3.28 -3.31 13.95
CA ALA A 29 -2.27 -4.26 14.42
C ALA A 29 -1.30 -3.67 15.47
N GLY A 30 -1.47 -2.41 15.88
CA GLY A 30 -0.67 -1.73 16.90
C GLY A 30 0.63 -1.10 16.39
N TRP A 31 0.74 -0.84 15.09
CA TRP A 31 1.90 -0.18 14.49
C TRP A 31 1.72 1.35 14.43
N SER A 32 2.80 2.10 14.62
CA SER A 32 2.87 3.50 14.21
C SER A 32 3.06 3.54 12.70
N VAL A 33 2.30 4.37 11.98
CA VAL A 33 2.34 4.41 10.52
C VAL A 33 2.57 5.82 10.02
N ASP A 34 3.64 6.01 9.24
CA ASP A 34 3.91 7.18 8.44
C ASP A 34 3.47 6.91 7.00
N CYS A 35 2.69 7.83 6.41
CA CYS A 35 2.31 7.78 5.01
C CYS A 35 3.01 8.94 4.29
N VAL A 36 3.68 8.67 3.17
CA VAL A 36 4.36 9.70 2.38
C VAL A 36 3.94 9.60 0.93
N ASP A 37 3.33 10.67 0.44
CA ASP A 37 3.07 10.87 -0.98
C ASP A 37 4.23 11.62 -1.63
N LEU A 38 5.06 10.90 -2.35
CA LEU A 38 6.26 11.42 -2.99
C LEU A 38 5.97 12.32 -4.20
N SER A 39 4.71 12.37 -4.66
CA SER A 39 4.27 13.37 -5.64
C SER A 39 4.05 14.76 -5.01
N LYS A 40 3.97 14.85 -3.69
CA LYS A 40 3.67 16.08 -2.94
C LYS A 40 4.72 16.45 -1.91
N GLU A 41 5.51 15.49 -1.42
CA GLU A 41 6.44 15.66 -0.31
C GLU A 41 7.77 14.96 -0.57
N ARG A 42 8.81 15.42 0.12
CA ARG A 42 10.14 14.80 0.06
C ARG A 42 10.24 13.65 1.05
N LEU A 43 10.84 12.54 0.62
CA LEU A 43 11.19 11.44 1.51
C LEU A 43 12.37 11.83 2.40
N ARG A 44 12.13 11.94 3.72
CA ARG A 44 13.18 12.17 4.71
C ARG A 44 13.90 10.86 5.02
N ASP A 45 15.23 10.91 5.00
CA ASP A 45 16.07 9.73 5.22
C ASP A 45 15.85 9.13 6.62
N GLU A 46 15.66 9.97 7.64
CA GLU A 46 15.32 9.57 9.01
C GLU A 46 14.04 8.73 9.08
N THR A 47 13.01 9.08 8.29
CA THR A 47 11.76 8.32 8.25
C THR A 47 11.99 6.91 7.68
N VAL A 48 12.87 6.78 6.70
CA VAL A 48 13.26 5.49 6.10
C VAL A 48 14.08 4.66 7.09
N GLN A 49 15.09 5.26 7.71
CA GLN A 49 16.00 4.59 8.65
C GLN A 49 15.28 4.05 9.90
N ASN A 50 14.24 4.75 10.35
CA ASN A 50 13.49 4.37 11.55
C ASN A 50 12.35 3.37 11.28
N ALA A 51 12.09 3.00 10.03
CA ALA A 51 11.01 2.06 9.70
C ALA A 51 11.45 0.60 9.94
N ASP A 52 10.59 -0.20 10.58
CA ASP A 52 10.77 -1.65 10.68
C ASP A 52 10.15 -2.37 9.46
N LEU A 53 9.13 -1.75 8.86
CA LEU A 53 8.41 -2.19 7.67
C LEU A 53 8.26 -1.01 6.70
N SER A 54 8.63 -1.17 5.44
CA SER A 54 8.38 -0.17 4.39
C SER A 54 7.57 -0.78 3.26
N GLY A 55 6.45 -0.16 2.91
CA GLY A 55 5.57 -0.59 1.83
C GLY A 55 5.52 0.43 0.70
N VAL A 56 5.62 -0.01 -0.55
CA VAL A 56 5.51 0.85 -1.74
C VAL A 56 4.27 0.46 -2.56
N TYR A 57 3.38 1.42 -2.76
CA TYR A 57 2.12 1.21 -3.48
C TYR A 57 2.28 1.34 -5.00
N LEU A 58 1.79 0.34 -5.73
CA LEU A 58 1.92 0.17 -7.17
C LEU A 58 0.53 0.05 -7.87
N PRO A 59 -0.24 1.16 -7.96
CA PRO A 59 -1.58 1.16 -8.55
C PRO A 59 -1.59 1.05 -10.07
N MET A 60 -0.52 1.52 -10.71
CA MET A 60 -0.43 1.67 -12.16
C MET A 60 1.00 1.58 -12.65
N HIS A 61 1.18 1.32 -13.95
CA HIS A 61 2.48 1.21 -14.59
C HIS A 61 3.39 2.42 -14.29
N THR A 62 2.86 3.65 -14.40
CA THR A 62 3.63 4.87 -14.14
C THR A 62 4.16 4.89 -12.70
N ALA A 63 3.32 4.60 -11.71
CA ALA A 63 3.75 4.55 -10.31
C ALA A 63 4.81 3.45 -10.07
N THR A 64 4.66 2.30 -10.73
CA THR A 64 5.64 1.20 -10.69
C THR A 64 7.01 1.62 -11.23
N ARG A 65 7.07 2.33 -12.36
CA ARG A 65 8.35 2.84 -12.89
C ARG A 65 8.96 3.90 -11.98
N LEU A 66 8.14 4.81 -11.43
CA LEU A 66 8.61 5.84 -10.50
C LEU A 66 9.08 5.27 -9.15
N ALA A 67 8.61 4.08 -8.78
CA ALA A 67 8.98 3.41 -7.53
C ALA A 67 10.41 2.84 -7.54
N GLU A 68 11.00 2.56 -8.71
CA GLU A 68 12.34 1.96 -8.83
C GLU A 68 13.42 2.69 -8.00
N PRO A 69 13.68 4.00 -8.21
CA PRO A 69 14.67 4.72 -7.41
C PRO A 69 14.30 4.83 -5.92
N VAL A 70 13.00 4.83 -5.60
CA VAL A 70 12.51 4.89 -4.22
C VAL A 70 12.81 3.58 -3.49
N ILE A 71 12.58 2.44 -4.12
CA ILE A 71 12.87 1.11 -3.57
C ILE A 71 14.38 0.98 -3.33
N LEU A 72 15.20 1.34 -4.32
CA LEU A 72 16.66 1.29 -4.20
C LEU A 72 17.19 2.18 -3.08
N LYS A 73 16.70 3.43 -2.99
CA LYS A 73 17.05 4.36 -1.90
C LYS A 73 16.62 3.79 -0.54
N THR A 74 15.41 3.27 -0.44
CA THR A 74 14.84 2.70 0.80
C THR A 74 15.70 1.54 1.29
N ARG A 75 16.01 0.59 0.41
CA ARG A 75 16.86 -0.56 0.74
C ARG A 75 18.29 -0.16 1.10
N THR A 76 18.84 0.86 0.44
CA THR A 76 20.19 1.37 0.72
C THR A 76 20.27 2.00 2.11
N LEU A 77 19.30 2.86 2.45
CA LEU A 77 19.26 3.56 3.74
C LEU A 77 18.88 2.65 4.90
N ASN A 78 18.07 1.62 4.66
CA ASN A 78 17.60 0.72 5.70
C ASN A 78 17.59 -0.74 5.21
N ARG A 79 18.68 -1.45 5.51
CA ARG A 79 18.84 -2.86 5.13
C ARG A 79 18.08 -3.82 6.04
N SER A 80 17.79 -3.43 7.27
CA SER A 80 17.11 -4.29 8.25
C SER A 80 15.59 -4.27 8.14
N ALA A 81 15.01 -3.20 7.58
CA ALA A 81 13.58 -3.12 7.33
C ALA A 81 13.11 -4.23 6.39
N ARG A 82 11.90 -4.74 6.67
CA ARG A 82 11.14 -5.54 5.71
C ARG A 82 10.58 -4.61 4.64
N LEU A 83 10.83 -4.88 3.37
CA LEU A 83 10.29 -4.10 2.25
C LEU A 83 9.19 -4.87 1.51
N CYS A 84 8.06 -4.22 1.30
CA CYS A 84 6.92 -4.76 0.59
C CYS A 84 6.60 -3.90 -0.64
N ALA A 85 6.26 -4.54 -1.75
CA ALA A 85 5.58 -3.88 -2.85
C ALA A 85 4.16 -4.42 -2.93
N PHE A 86 3.18 -3.53 -3.06
CA PHE A 86 1.77 -3.94 -3.05
C PHE A 86 0.93 -3.14 -4.04
N GLY A 87 -0.16 -3.73 -4.50
CA GLY A 87 -1.05 -3.16 -5.51
C GLY A 87 -1.11 -3.98 -6.79
N VAL A 88 -2.00 -3.60 -7.70
CA VAL A 88 -2.34 -4.44 -8.88
C VAL A 88 -1.18 -4.63 -9.84
N TYR A 89 -0.17 -3.76 -9.84
CA TYR A 89 1.03 -3.95 -10.66
C TYR A 89 2.13 -4.75 -9.97
N ALA A 90 2.05 -5.00 -8.67
CA ALA A 90 3.13 -5.65 -7.94
C ALA A 90 3.35 -7.13 -8.36
N PRO A 91 2.32 -8.00 -8.48
CA PRO A 91 2.52 -9.41 -8.84
C PRO A 91 3.17 -9.61 -10.20
N LEU A 92 2.73 -8.85 -11.22
CA LEU A 92 3.27 -8.94 -12.58
C LEU A 92 4.73 -8.51 -12.69
N ASN A 93 5.21 -7.76 -11.70
CA ASN A 93 6.56 -7.22 -11.65
C ASN A 93 7.41 -7.90 -10.56
N ALA A 94 6.95 -9.00 -9.96
CA ALA A 94 7.55 -9.58 -8.77
C ALA A 94 9.05 -9.90 -8.92
N THR A 95 9.46 -10.54 -10.03
CA THR A 95 10.87 -10.86 -10.27
C THR A 95 11.74 -9.61 -10.32
N TRP A 96 11.30 -8.58 -11.03
CA TRP A 96 12.01 -7.31 -11.11
C TRP A 96 12.03 -6.58 -9.76
N LEU A 97 10.90 -6.50 -9.05
CA LEU A 97 10.82 -5.89 -7.72
C LEU A 97 11.75 -6.58 -6.72
N ARG A 98 11.84 -7.91 -6.76
CA ARG A 98 12.77 -8.69 -5.92
C ARG A 98 14.23 -8.37 -6.24
N SER A 99 14.56 -8.19 -7.51
CA SER A 99 15.92 -7.77 -7.93
C SER A 99 16.31 -6.38 -7.38
N LEU A 100 15.34 -5.52 -7.09
CA LEU A 100 15.56 -4.21 -6.45
C LEU A 100 15.64 -4.28 -4.92
N GLY A 101 15.40 -5.45 -4.32
CA GLY A 101 15.44 -5.66 -2.87
C GLY A 101 14.08 -5.63 -2.17
N ILE A 102 12.96 -5.83 -2.88
CA ILE A 102 11.65 -6.10 -2.26
C ILE A 102 11.61 -7.53 -1.69
N ASP A 103 11.19 -7.66 -0.44
CA ASP A 103 11.10 -8.95 0.24
C ASP A 103 9.74 -9.62 0.02
N GLU A 104 8.66 -8.84 -0.02
CA GLU A 104 7.27 -9.34 -0.06
C GLU A 104 6.49 -8.63 -1.17
N VAL A 105 5.69 -9.38 -1.92
CA VAL A 105 4.87 -8.86 -3.02
C VAL A 105 3.41 -9.21 -2.76
N LEU A 106 2.54 -8.19 -2.70
CA LEU A 106 1.11 -8.35 -2.45
C LEU A 106 0.28 -7.83 -3.64
N GLY A 107 -0.77 -8.56 -4.00
CA GLY A 107 -1.65 -8.24 -5.12
C GLY A 107 -2.70 -7.17 -4.84
N GLY A 108 -3.89 -7.35 -5.43
CA GLY A 108 -4.96 -6.34 -5.39
C GLY A 108 -5.67 -6.18 -4.05
N GLU A 109 -5.77 -7.24 -3.25
CA GLU A 109 -6.37 -7.23 -1.90
C GLU A 109 -5.27 -7.41 -0.86
N PHE A 110 -4.52 -6.35 -0.64
CA PHE A 110 -3.22 -6.39 0.02
C PHE A 110 -3.28 -6.11 1.53
N GLU A 111 -4.37 -5.54 2.04
CA GLU A 111 -4.42 -4.99 3.39
C GLU A 111 -4.19 -6.04 4.49
N GLU A 112 -4.92 -7.15 4.43
CA GLU A 112 -4.76 -8.26 5.36
C GLU A 112 -3.37 -8.89 5.26
N GLY A 113 -2.86 -9.06 4.03
CA GLY A 113 -1.51 -9.58 3.79
C GLY A 113 -0.42 -8.69 4.40
N LEU A 114 -0.57 -7.37 4.29
CA LEU A 114 0.37 -6.41 4.86
C LEU A 114 0.30 -6.41 6.40
N ALA A 115 -0.90 -6.50 6.97
CA ALA A 115 -1.06 -6.67 8.41
C ALA A 115 -0.43 -7.98 8.91
N ALA A 116 -0.59 -9.08 8.17
CA ALA A 116 0.03 -10.36 8.51
C ALA A 116 1.57 -10.28 8.48
N ILE A 117 2.15 -9.61 7.48
CA ILE A 117 3.60 -9.35 7.44
C ILE A 117 4.03 -8.54 8.66
N ALA A 118 3.31 -7.46 8.99
CA ALA A 118 3.61 -6.63 10.15
C ALA A 118 3.58 -7.43 11.46
N ILE A 119 2.60 -8.32 11.63
CA ILE A 119 2.54 -9.21 12.81
C ILE A 119 3.77 -10.14 12.86
N ARG A 120 4.16 -10.75 11.73
CA ARG A 120 5.37 -11.58 11.65
C ARG A 120 6.65 -10.80 11.93
N CYS A 121 6.78 -9.58 11.40
CA CYS A 121 7.90 -8.69 11.69
C CYS A 121 8.01 -8.40 13.18
N ARG A 122 6.88 -8.12 13.85
CA ARG A 122 6.87 -7.89 15.29
C ARG A 122 7.33 -9.11 16.08
N ALA A 123 6.78 -10.28 15.77
CA ALA A 123 7.15 -11.54 16.42
C ALA A 123 8.62 -11.91 16.21
N GLY A 124 9.13 -11.78 14.98
CA GLY A 124 10.52 -12.08 14.65
C GLY A 124 11.52 -11.13 15.32
N LEU A 125 11.18 -9.85 15.48
CA LEU A 125 12.00 -8.90 16.24
C LEU A 125 11.98 -9.20 17.74
N GLN A 126 10.84 -9.62 18.29
CA GLN A 126 10.74 -10.05 19.69
C GLN A 126 11.55 -11.34 19.94
N ALA A 127 11.51 -12.31 19.02
CA ALA A 127 12.30 -13.54 19.11
C ALA A 127 13.81 -13.29 18.95
N ARG A 128 14.22 -12.34 18.08
CA ARG A 128 15.63 -11.93 17.95
C ARG A 128 16.16 -11.20 19.19
N ALA A 129 15.29 -10.52 19.95
CA ALA A 129 15.66 -9.90 21.22
C ALA A 129 15.85 -10.93 22.36
N THR A 130 15.36 -12.16 22.20
CA THR A 130 15.47 -13.25 23.19
C THR A 130 16.49 -14.35 22.84
N ALA A 131 17.12 -14.26 21.66
CA ALA A 131 18.18 -15.14 21.11
C ALA A 131 17.88 -16.65 20.96
N ASP A 132 18.46 -17.20 19.89
CA ASP A 132 18.55 -18.61 19.46
C ASP A 132 17.28 -19.37 18.99
N LEU A 133 17.45 -19.95 17.80
CA LEU A 133 16.69 -21.01 17.11
C LEU A 133 15.68 -20.59 16.00
N THR A 134 16.10 -21.04 14.83
CA THR A 134 15.42 -21.30 13.55
C THR A 134 13.92 -21.60 13.62
N ALA A 135 13.16 -20.96 12.73
CA ALA A 135 12.08 -21.61 11.99
C ALA A 135 11.68 -20.75 10.77
N ASP A 136 12.07 -21.20 9.58
CA ASP A 136 11.50 -20.75 8.33
C ASP A 136 10.04 -21.18 8.26
N LEU A 137 9.13 -20.24 8.52
CA LEU A 137 7.71 -20.40 8.20
C LEU A 137 7.43 -19.62 6.92
N GLU A 138 7.83 -20.21 5.78
CA GLU A 138 7.31 -19.81 4.48
C GLU A 138 5.83 -20.24 4.39
N VAL A 139 4.93 -19.36 4.82
CA VAL A 139 3.54 -19.44 4.38
C VAL A 139 3.50 -18.95 2.94
N ARG A 140 3.65 -19.88 1.99
CA ARG A 140 3.35 -19.64 0.58
C ARG A 140 1.84 -19.42 0.45
N PRO A 141 1.35 -18.21 0.09
CA PRO A 141 -0.06 -18.03 -0.20
C PRO A 141 -0.44 -18.92 -1.39
N THR A 142 -1.52 -19.70 -1.22
CA THR A 142 -2.11 -20.50 -2.29
C THR A 142 -2.50 -19.61 -3.47
N PRO A 143 -2.12 -19.93 -4.72
CA PRO A 143 -2.20 -18.99 -5.84
C PRO A 143 -3.62 -18.61 -6.33
N ASP A 144 -4.68 -19.30 -5.92
CA ASP A 144 -5.88 -19.36 -6.78
C ASP A 144 -7.08 -18.50 -6.34
N ALA A 145 -7.08 -17.88 -5.16
CA ALA A 145 -8.20 -17.05 -4.73
C ALA A 145 -7.75 -15.73 -4.11
N ILE A 146 -8.14 -14.63 -4.75
CA ILE A 146 -8.06 -13.29 -4.15
C ILE A 146 -8.96 -13.27 -2.92
N PRO A 147 -8.45 -12.86 -1.75
CA PRO A 147 -9.24 -12.89 -0.53
C PRO A 147 -10.47 -11.98 -0.63
N ARG A 148 -11.47 -12.27 0.20
CA ARG A 148 -12.66 -11.42 0.34
C ARG A 148 -12.57 -10.72 1.68
N LEU A 149 -12.01 -9.51 1.67
CA LEU A 149 -11.72 -8.76 2.88
C LEU A 149 -13.00 -8.19 3.52
N LYS A 150 -12.99 -8.14 4.85
CA LYS A 150 -13.83 -7.22 5.60
C LYS A 150 -13.05 -5.92 5.77
N PHE A 151 -13.34 -4.91 4.95
CA PHE A 151 -12.53 -3.70 4.93
C PHE A 151 -12.69 -2.91 6.24
N LEU A 152 -11.60 -2.25 6.61
CA LEU A 152 -11.62 -1.21 7.64
C LEU A 152 -11.81 0.14 6.96
N VAL A 153 -12.37 1.11 7.68
CA VAL A 153 -12.41 2.51 7.23
C VAL A 153 -10.97 2.99 7.01
N PRO A 154 -10.60 3.49 5.82
CA PRO A 154 -9.29 4.05 5.56
C PRO A 154 -8.91 5.11 6.59
N ASP A 155 -7.65 5.10 7.00
CA ASP A 155 -7.15 6.03 8.01
C ASP A 155 -6.22 7.05 7.35
N ARG A 156 -6.77 8.25 7.12
CA ARG A 156 -6.10 9.35 6.42
C ARG A 156 -5.18 10.17 7.32
N ARG A 157 -5.04 9.81 8.60
CA ARG A 157 -4.11 10.50 9.52
C ARG A 157 -2.68 10.42 8.99
N GLY A 158 -2.03 11.58 8.92
CA GLY A 158 -0.65 11.73 8.43
C GLY A 158 -0.54 11.99 6.92
N LEU A 159 -1.63 11.93 6.16
CA LEU A 159 -1.65 12.42 4.78
C LEU A 159 -1.83 13.94 4.75
N LEU A 160 -1.33 14.58 3.69
CA LEU A 160 -1.57 16.00 3.44
C LEU A 160 -3.06 16.31 3.27
N PRO A 161 -3.51 17.53 3.59
CA PRO A 161 -4.91 17.91 3.43
C PRO A 161 -5.29 18.04 1.93
N LEU A 162 -6.60 17.91 1.61
CA LEU A 162 -7.09 17.76 0.23
C LEU A 162 -6.75 18.94 -0.69
N GLU A 163 -6.56 20.15 -0.15
CA GLU A 163 -6.19 21.36 -0.92
C GLU A 163 -4.84 21.21 -1.62
N ARG A 164 -4.00 20.27 -1.17
CA ARG A 164 -2.70 19.96 -1.80
C ARG A 164 -2.82 19.04 -3.02
N TYR A 165 -4.02 18.54 -3.31
CA TYR A 165 -4.31 17.57 -4.35
C TYR A 165 -5.06 18.17 -5.55
N ALA A 166 -5.35 17.35 -6.55
CA ALA A 166 -6.09 17.76 -7.73
C ALA A 166 -7.49 18.26 -7.34
N MET A 167 -7.92 19.33 -8.02
CA MET A 167 -9.22 19.96 -7.80
C MET A 167 -10.02 19.89 -9.09
N LEU A 168 -11.35 19.83 -8.98
CA LEU A 168 -12.24 20.01 -10.12
C LEU A 168 -12.18 21.46 -10.59
N GLN A 169 -11.85 21.67 -11.86
CA GLN A 169 -11.91 22.97 -12.52
C GLN A 169 -13.24 23.10 -13.26
N HIS A 170 -14.03 24.11 -12.88
CA HIS A 170 -15.29 24.45 -13.54
C HIS A 170 -15.02 25.34 -14.76
N ALA A 171 -15.99 25.40 -15.68
CA ALA A 171 -15.88 26.23 -16.88
C ALA A 171 -15.79 27.74 -16.56
N ASP A 172 -16.31 28.18 -15.42
CA ASP A 172 -16.25 29.54 -14.91
C ASP A 172 -14.91 29.87 -14.20
N GLY A 173 -13.95 28.93 -14.21
CA GLY A 173 -12.64 29.08 -13.55
C GLY A 173 -12.64 28.75 -12.05
N ARG A 174 -13.80 28.48 -11.44
CA ARG A 174 -13.89 28.05 -10.04
C ARG A 174 -13.18 26.71 -9.86
N ARG A 175 -12.57 26.52 -8.68
CA ARG A 175 -11.95 25.25 -8.27
C ARG A 175 -12.70 24.68 -7.08
N THR A 176 -12.97 23.38 -7.10
CA THR A 176 -13.63 22.68 -6.00
C THR A 176 -12.77 21.50 -5.55
N LEU A 177 -12.65 21.32 -4.24
CA LEU A 177 -11.95 20.19 -3.66
C LEU A 177 -12.63 18.88 -4.07
N VAL A 178 -11.80 17.85 -4.27
CA VAL A 178 -12.26 16.52 -4.68
C VAL A 178 -11.62 15.50 -3.75
N GLY A 179 -12.46 14.67 -3.13
CA GLY A 179 -12.04 13.47 -2.43
C GLY A 179 -11.97 12.26 -3.36
N TYR A 180 -11.40 11.16 -2.88
CA TYR A 180 -11.36 9.89 -3.59
C TYR A 180 -11.60 8.73 -2.63
N THR A 181 -12.47 7.81 -3.04
CA THR A 181 -12.78 6.58 -2.30
C THR A 181 -12.92 5.41 -3.28
N GLU A 182 -12.75 4.19 -2.78
CA GLU A 182 -12.96 2.96 -3.54
C GLU A 182 -14.20 2.23 -3.00
N ALA A 183 -15.22 2.08 -3.85
CA ALA A 183 -16.41 1.29 -3.51
C ALA A 183 -16.30 -0.18 -3.96
N SER A 184 -15.35 -0.47 -4.85
CA SER A 184 -15.12 -1.81 -5.36
C SER A 184 -13.73 -1.95 -5.97
N ARG A 185 -13.27 -3.19 -6.08
CA ARG A 185 -12.03 -3.59 -6.74
C ARG A 185 -12.26 -4.75 -7.70
N GLY A 186 -11.35 -4.87 -8.66
CA GLY A 186 -11.46 -5.84 -9.75
C GLY A 186 -12.54 -5.49 -10.77
N CYS A 187 -12.73 -6.36 -11.74
CA CYS A 187 -13.67 -6.18 -12.84
C CYS A 187 -14.13 -7.55 -13.34
N ARG A 188 -15.41 -7.69 -13.72
CA ARG A 188 -15.97 -8.94 -14.27
C ARG A 188 -15.49 -9.26 -15.69
N HIS A 189 -14.89 -8.29 -16.37
CA HIS A 189 -14.44 -8.45 -17.75
C HIS A 189 -13.04 -9.08 -17.82
N LEU A 190 -12.76 -9.71 -18.96
CA LEU A 190 -11.48 -10.37 -19.27
C LEU A 190 -10.77 -9.70 -20.45
N CYS A 191 -10.81 -8.36 -20.49
CA CYS A 191 -10.18 -7.57 -21.54
C CYS A 191 -8.68 -7.88 -21.66
N ARG A 192 -8.23 -8.34 -22.83
CA ARG A 192 -6.83 -8.75 -23.09
C ARG A 192 -5.77 -7.66 -22.86
N HIS A 193 -6.17 -6.40 -22.83
CA HIS A 193 -5.27 -5.24 -22.66
C HIS A 193 -5.33 -4.66 -21.23
N CYS A 194 -6.19 -5.18 -20.35
CA CYS A 194 -6.46 -4.56 -19.06
C CYS A 194 -5.53 -5.12 -17.98
N PRO A 195 -4.78 -4.28 -17.24
CA PRO A 195 -3.85 -4.71 -16.20
C PRO A 195 -4.56 -5.27 -14.94
N ILE A 196 -5.88 -5.10 -14.84
CA ILE A 196 -6.69 -5.66 -13.76
C ILE A 196 -6.90 -7.16 -13.95
N VAL A 197 -6.97 -7.65 -15.19
CA VAL A 197 -7.31 -9.05 -15.51
C VAL A 197 -6.28 -10.04 -14.96
N PRO A 198 -4.96 -9.83 -15.08
CA PRO A 198 -3.98 -10.78 -14.54
C PRO A 198 -4.01 -10.90 -13.01
N VAL A 199 -4.55 -9.91 -12.31
CA VAL A 199 -4.71 -9.95 -10.84
C VAL A 199 -6.07 -10.50 -10.47
N TYR A 200 -7.13 -9.97 -11.07
CA TYR A 200 -8.52 -10.24 -10.66
C TYR A 200 -9.19 -11.38 -11.43
N ALA A 201 -8.76 -11.71 -12.64
CA ALA A 201 -9.30 -12.81 -13.44
C ALA A 201 -10.85 -12.85 -13.49
N GLY A 202 -11.50 -11.71 -13.71
CA GLY A 202 -12.96 -11.60 -13.75
C GLY A 202 -13.64 -11.50 -12.37
N GLN A 203 -12.86 -11.48 -11.30
CA GLN A 203 -13.38 -11.34 -9.94
C GLN A 203 -13.64 -9.87 -9.61
N PHE A 204 -14.72 -9.64 -8.88
CA PHE A 204 -15.16 -8.33 -8.41
C PHE A 204 -15.33 -8.37 -6.90
N ARG A 205 -14.87 -7.33 -6.20
CA ARG A 205 -14.88 -7.21 -4.75
C ARG A 205 -15.56 -5.89 -4.39
N VAL A 206 -16.61 -5.97 -3.59
CA VAL A 206 -17.38 -4.81 -3.14
C VAL A 206 -16.88 -4.42 -1.76
N VAL A 207 -16.61 -3.14 -1.56
CA VAL A 207 -16.33 -2.54 -0.25
C VAL A 207 -17.67 -2.29 0.45
N GLN A 208 -17.73 -2.55 1.76
CA GLN A 208 -18.99 -2.42 2.50
C GLN A 208 -19.49 -0.96 2.45
N PRO A 209 -20.80 -0.71 2.21
CA PRO A 209 -21.31 0.66 2.05
C PRO A 209 -21.04 1.60 3.23
N ASP A 210 -21.09 1.08 4.46
CA ASP A 210 -20.77 1.81 5.68
C ASP A 210 -19.30 2.24 5.71
N VAL A 211 -18.38 1.39 5.24
CA VAL A 211 -16.96 1.72 5.09
C VAL A 211 -16.75 2.84 4.06
N VAL A 212 -17.41 2.74 2.91
CA VAL A 212 -17.33 3.76 1.84
C VAL A 212 -17.87 5.10 2.32
N LEU A 213 -19.05 5.11 2.95
CA LEU A 213 -19.67 6.35 3.44
C LEU A 213 -18.86 6.99 4.57
N ALA A 214 -18.28 6.19 5.47
CA ALA A 214 -17.40 6.69 6.52
C ALA A 214 -16.11 7.31 5.94
N ASP A 215 -15.52 6.70 4.92
CA ASP A 215 -14.35 7.26 4.24
C ASP A 215 -14.68 8.59 3.54
N VAL A 216 -15.83 8.68 2.86
CA VAL A 216 -16.29 9.92 2.23
C VAL A 216 -16.51 11.02 3.27
N ALA A 217 -17.12 10.71 4.42
CA ALA A 217 -17.35 11.68 5.48
C ALA A 217 -16.05 12.16 6.17
N SER A 218 -14.96 11.42 6.05
CA SER A 218 -13.65 11.74 6.66
C SER A 218 -12.75 12.61 5.79
N GLN A 219 -13.23 13.03 4.61
CA GLN A 219 -12.47 13.74 3.57
C GLN A 219 -12.88 15.19 3.42
#